data_AF-A0A3C0GJP3-F1
#
_entry.id   AF-A0A3C0GJP3-F1
#
_cell.length_a   1.000
_cell.length_b   1.000
_cell.length_c   1.000
_cell.angle_alpha   90.00
_cell.angle_beta   90.00
_cell.angle_gamma   90.00
#
_symmetry.space_group_name_H-M   'P 1'
#
loop_
_entity.id
_entity.type
_entity.pdbx_description
1 polymer ?
#
loop_
_entity_poly.entity_id
_entity_poly.type
_entity_poly.pdbx_seq_one_letter_code
_entity_poly.pdbx_strand_id
1 'polypeptide(L)'
;LLPEESIIKLIEGLSDIIPILSVARGTFHVTNKIGTIRPRIYAENTEKIQTSIQEFEKHIPTKELAERLITFKAKGITPRMFQYNLLQKAKSSKKHIVLPEGSDERILMATKMLIDAEAVT
;
A
#
# COMPACT_ATOMS: atom_id res chain seq x y z
N LEU A 1 0.55 24.33 23.49
CA LEU A 1 1.79 25.14 23.60
C LEU A 1 2.12 25.62 22.20
N LEU A 2 2.20 26.93 21.99
CA LEU A 2 2.66 27.50 20.72
C LEU A 2 4.19 27.62 20.77
N PRO A 3 4.92 27.33 19.67
CA PRO A 3 6.36 27.55 19.61
C PRO A 3 6.72 29.02 19.79
N GLU A 4 7.98 29.30 20.11
CA GLU A 4 8.50 30.67 20.11
C GLU A 4 8.41 31.30 18.72
N GLU A 5 8.29 32.63 18.67
CA GLU A 5 8.08 33.39 17.43
C GLU A 5 9.20 33.16 16.39
N SER A 6 10.43 32.94 16.84
CA SER A 6 11.58 32.60 15.99
C SER A 6 11.38 31.28 15.26
N ILE A 7 10.80 30.27 15.92
CA ILE A 7 10.50 28.96 15.35
C ILE A 7 9.30 29.05 14.39
N ILE A 8 8.30 29.88 14.72
CA ILE A 8 7.15 30.12 13.85
C ILE A 8 7.61 30.73 12.52
N LYS A 9 8.47 31.77 12.56
CA LYS A 9 9.04 32.38 11.34
C LYS A 9 9.82 31.38 10.49
N LEU A 10 10.50 30.43 11.12
CA LEU A 10 11.23 29.38 10.42
C LEU A 10 10.29 28.38 9.75
N ILE A 11 9.19 28.02 10.41
CA ILE A 11 8.14 27.15 9.84
C ILE A 11 7.45 27.85 8.65
N GLU A 12 7.12 29.14 8.78
CA GLU A 12 6.50 29.94 7.70
C GLU A 12 7.42 30.13 6.49
N GLY A 13 8.73 30.06 6.69
CA GLY A 13 9.73 30.16 5.62
C GLY A 13 9.96 28.86 4.84
N LEU A 14 9.30 27.76 5.19
CA LEU A 14 9.43 26.49 4.48
C LEU A 14 8.72 26.55 3.12
N SER A 15 9.41 26.11 2.06
CA SER A 15 8.83 26.01 0.71
C SER A 15 7.78 24.91 0.57
N ASP A 16 7.87 23.89 1.42
CA ASP A 16 7.00 22.71 1.40
C ASP A 16 6.19 22.60 2.69
N ILE A 17 4.95 22.11 2.55
CA ILE A 17 4.07 21.84 3.70
C ILE A 17 4.62 20.63 4.45
N ILE A 18 5.17 20.86 5.64
CA ILE A 18 5.58 19.78 6.54
C ILE A 18 4.45 19.50 7.53
N PRO A 19 3.99 18.24 7.68
CA PRO A 19 3.02 17.89 8.70
C PRO A 19 3.65 18.05 10.09
N ILE A 20 3.14 19.01 10.87
CA ILE A 20 3.59 19.29 12.24
C ILE A 20 2.54 18.80 13.23
N LEU A 21 2.96 17.99 14.20
CA LEU A 21 2.10 17.50 15.28
C LEU A 21 2.47 18.19 16.60
N SER A 22 1.51 18.91 17.18
CA SER A 22 1.66 19.51 18.51
C SER A 22 1.23 18.52 19.60
N VAL A 23 2.06 18.37 20.63
CA VAL A 23 1.80 17.48 21.77
C VAL A 23 2.05 18.21 23.08
N ALA A 24 1.33 17.83 24.15
CA ALA A 24 1.43 18.50 25.44
C ALA A 24 2.71 18.19 26.24
N ARG A 25 3.48 17.17 25.84
CA ARG A 25 4.66 16.70 26.59
C ARG A 25 5.95 17.32 26.04
N GLY A 26 6.97 17.45 26.90
CA GLY A 26 8.28 17.98 26.52
C GLY A 26 9.08 17.06 25.60
N THR A 27 10.04 17.65 24.87
CA THR A 27 10.81 17.02 23.79
C THR A 27 11.48 15.71 24.21
N PHE A 28 12.27 15.71 25.30
CA PHE A 28 13.01 14.51 25.74
C PHE A 28 12.08 13.30 25.98
N HIS A 29 10.94 13.53 26.63
CA HIS A 29 9.96 12.49 26.89
C HIS A 29 9.35 11.94 25.60
N VAL A 30 8.98 12.84 24.69
CA VAL A 30 8.34 12.48 23.41
C VAL A 30 9.32 11.73 22.51
N THR A 31 10.56 12.18 22.39
CA THR A 31 11.60 11.52 21.58
C THR A 31 11.89 10.11 22.07
N ASN A 32 12.02 9.90 23.38
CA ASN A 32 12.20 8.55 23.93
C ASN A 32 10.99 7.65 23.64
N LYS A 33 9.76 8.16 23.81
CA LYS A 33 8.55 7.40 23.50
C LYS A 33 8.44 7.03 22.01
N ILE A 34 8.82 7.94 21.12
CA ILE A 34 8.88 7.65 19.68
C ILE A 34 9.96 6.61 19.37
N GLY A 35 11.14 6.73 19.98
CA GLY A 35 12.24 5.76 19.80
C GLY A 35 11.89 4.34 20.25
N THR A 36 10.94 4.18 21.19
CA THR A 36 10.44 2.85 21.58
C THR A 36 9.46 2.22 20.59
N ILE A 37 8.95 2.97 19.61
CA ILE A 37 8.02 2.44 18.61
C ILE A 37 8.79 1.46 17.72
N ARG A 38 8.29 0.22 17.64
CA ARG A 38 8.78 -0.79 16.69
C ARG A 38 7.85 -0.81 15.49
N PRO A 39 8.19 -0.13 14.37
CA PRO A 39 7.33 -0.14 13.20
C PRO A 39 7.26 -1.57 12.65
N ARG A 40 6.03 -2.05 12.47
CA ARG A 40 5.73 -3.32 11.82
C ARG A 40 4.53 -3.12 10.90
N ILE A 41 4.44 -3.95 9.88
CA ILE A 41 3.21 -4.12 9.12
C ILE A 41 2.35 -5.09 9.92
N TYR A 42 1.34 -4.56 10.61
CA TYR A 42 0.39 -5.36 11.35
C TYR A 42 -0.67 -5.94 10.41
N ALA A 43 -1.29 -7.05 10.79
CA ALA A 43 -2.23 -7.79 9.93
C ALA A 43 -3.48 -6.97 9.57
N GLU A 44 -3.83 -6.01 10.42
CA GLU A 44 -5.01 -5.15 10.29
C GLU A 44 -4.72 -3.94 9.39
N ASN A 45 -3.45 -3.63 9.12
CA ASN A 45 -3.07 -2.50 8.27
C ASN A 45 -3.09 -2.90 6.78
N THR A 46 -4.30 -3.08 6.26
CA THR A 46 -4.56 -3.53 4.88
C THR A 46 -3.93 -2.60 3.85
N GLU A 47 -3.92 -1.29 4.09
CA GLU A 47 -3.32 -0.30 3.20
C GLU A 47 -1.80 -0.49 3.09
N LYS A 48 -1.07 -0.53 4.21
CA LYS A 48 0.38 -0.77 4.17
C LYS A 48 0.73 -2.11 3.56
N ILE A 49 -0.06 -3.15 3.84
CA ILE A 49 0.13 -4.47 3.23
C ILE A 49 0.01 -4.35 1.70
N GLN A 50 -1.07 -3.74 1.22
CA GLN A 50 -1.35 -3.60 -0.21
C GLN A 50 -0.26 -2.78 -0.92
N THR A 51 0.11 -1.62 -0.39
CA THR A 51 1.17 -0.78 -0.93
C THR A 51 2.51 -1.53 -0.95
N SER A 52 2.83 -2.28 0.11
CA SER A 52 4.07 -3.07 0.15
C SER A 52 4.11 -4.16 -0.91
N ILE A 53 2.98 -4.84 -1.15
CA ILE A 53 2.86 -5.84 -2.22
C ILE A 53 3.06 -5.18 -3.59
N GLN A 54 2.37 -4.08 -3.85
CA GLN A 54 2.47 -3.35 -5.12
C GLN A 54 3.90 -2.87 -5.39
N GLU A 55 4.55 -2.31 -4.38
CA GLU A 55 5.91 -1.78 -4.51
C GLU A 55 6.94 -2.89 -4.73
N PHE A 56 6.76 -4.03 -4.06
CA PHE A 56 7.57 -5.22 -4.28
C PHE A 56 7.39 -5.76 -5.70
N GLU A 57 6.15 -5.91 -6.19
CA GLU A 57 5.87 -6.38 -7.54
C GLU A 57 6.45 -5.44 -8.62
N LYS A 58 6.46 -4.13 -8.36
CA LYS A 58 6.96 -3.11 -9.29
C LYS A 58 8.48 -3.12 -9.42
N HIS A 59 9.21 -3.36 -8.33
CA HIS A 59 10.66 -3.17 -8.28
C HIS A 59 11.46 -4.48 -8.27
N ILE A 60 10.83 -5.61 -7.91
CA ILE A 60 11.50 -6.90 -7.84
C ILE A 60 11.12 -7.75 -9.06
N PRO A 61 12.07 -8.39 -9.76
CA PRO A 61 11.77 -9.32 -10.85
C PRO A 61 11.17 -10.61 -10.30
N THR A 62 9.90 -10.55 -9.92
CA THR A 62 9.18 -11.62 -9.21
C THR A 62 9.20 -12.97 -9.95
N LYS A 63 9.15 -12.94 -11.29
CA LYS A 63 9.24 -14.16 -12.12
C LYS A 63 10.59 -14.86 -12.00
N GLU A 64 11.69 -14.12 -12.14
CA GLU A 64 13.04 -14.68 -12.03
C GLU A 64 13.31 -15.17 -10.59
N LEU A 65 12.87 -14.39 -9.60
CA LEU A 65 12.96 -14.79 -8.20
C LEU A 65 12.20 -16.09 -7.95
N ALA A 66 10.98 -16.22 -8.48
CA ALA A 66 10.20 -17.45 -8.37
C ALA A 66 10.92 -18.64 -9.03
N GLU A 67 11.44 -18.49 -10.25
CA GLU A 67 12.19 -19.54 -10.96
C GLU A 67 13.38 -20.06 -10.15
N ARG A 68 14.10 -19.17 -9.45
CA ARG A 68 15.21 -19.54 -8.56
C ARG A 68 14.77 -20.24 -7.27
N LEU A 69 13.54 -20.00 -6.81
CA LEU A 69 12.97 -20.57 -5.58
C LEU A 69 12.16 -21.85 -5.82
N ILE A 70 11.77 -22.15 -7.06
CA ILE A 70 10.99 -23.34 -7.39
C ILE A 70 11.88 -24.58 -7.32
N THR A 71 11.81 -25.27 -6.18
CA THR A 71 12.38 -26.62 -5.99
C THR A 71 11.31 -27.72 -6.07
N PHE A 72 10.02 -27.36 -6.10
CA PHE A 72 8.89 -28.29 -6.08
C PHE A 72 7.84 -27.93 -7.15
N LYS A 73 7.41 -28.93 -7.94
CA LYS A 73 6.27 -28.81 -8.85
C LYS A 73 5.02 -29.42 -8.22
N ALA A 74 4.07 -28.58 -7.83
CA ALA A 74 2.77 -29.03 -7.33
C ALA A 74 1.93 -29.68 -8.44
N LYS A 75 1.17 -30.73 -8.09
CA LYS A 75 0.26 -31.45 -9.01
C LYS A 75 -0.99 -30.66 -9.42
N GLY A 76 -1.26 -29.51 -8.80
CA GLY A 76 -2.45 -28.69 -9.05
C GLY A 76 -2.26 -27.24 -8.63
N ILE A 77 -3.20 -26.39 -9.00
CA ILE A 77 -3.21 -24.96 -8.68
C ILE A 77 -4.03 -24.71 -7.41
N THR A 78 -3.51 -23.93 -6.47
CA THR A 78 -4.28 -23.49 -5.30
C THR A 78 -5.23 -22.35 -5.71
N PRO A 79 -6.33 -22.11 -4.98
CA PRO A 79 -7.24 -21.00 -5.29
C PRO A 79 -6.55 -19.64 -5.39
N ARG A 80 -5.56 -19.37 -4.53
CA ARG A 80 -4.76 -18.13 -4.59
C ARG A 80 -3.89 -18.04 -5.84
N MET A 81 -3.23 -19.14 -6.24
CA MET A 81 -2.46 -19.16 -7.48
C MET A 81 -3.37 -18.97 -8.71
N PHE A 82 -4.58 -19.54 -8.68
CA PHE A 82 -5.55 -19.37 -9.76
C PHE A 82 -5.96 -17.90 -9.90
N GLN A 83 -6.35 -17.25 -8.79
CA GLN A 83 -6.70 -15.83 -8.78
C GLN A 83 -5.55 -14.95 -9.27
N TYR A 84 -4.32 -15.23 -8.80
CA TYR A 84 -3.13 -14.53 -9.27
C TYR A 84 -2.94 -14.68 -10.78
N ASN A 85 -2.95 -15.91 -11.30
CA ASN A 85 -2.76 -16.17 -12.73
C ASN A 85 -3.84 -15.50 -13.58
N LEU A 86 -5.09 -15.50 -13.11
CA LEU A 86 -6.20 -14.82 -13.79
C LEU A 86 -5.98 -13.30 -13.84
N LEU A 87 -5.55 -12.70 -12.73
CA LEU A 87 -5.24 -11.27 -12.66
C LEU A 87 -4.07 -10.90 -13.59
N GLN A 88 -2.98 -11.69 -13.59
CA GLN A 88 -1.84 -11.47 -14.49
C GLN A 88 -2.27 -11.54 -15.96
N LYS A 89 -3.16 -12.49 -16.31
CA LYS A 89 -3.73 -12.60 -17.65
C LYS A 89 -4.62 -11.40 -18.02
N ALA A 90 -5.38 -10.88 -17.07
CA ALA A 90 -6.19 -9.66 -17.29
C ALA A 90 -5.29 -8.44 -17.53
N LYS A 91 -4.23 -8.26 -16.73
CA LYS A 91 -3.26 -7.18 -16.91
C LYS A 91 -2.55 -7.22 -18.27
N SER A 92 -2.21 -8.41 -18.77
CA SER A 92 -1.52 -8.57 -20.07
C SER A 92 -2.40 -8.33 -21.29
N SER A 93 -3.73 -8.50 -21.15
CA SER A 93 -4.70 -8.22 -22.19
C SER A 93 -5.95 -7.60 -21.58
N LYS A 94 -5.85 -6.31 -21.26
CA LYS A 94 -6.94 -5.57 -20.60
C LYS A 94 -8.21 -5.64 -21.45
N LYS A 95 -9.33 -5.90 -20.78
CA LYS A 95 -10.66 -5.94 -21.39
C LYS A 95 -11.54 -4.91 -20.70
N HIS A 96 -12.50 -4.39 -21.47
CA HIS A 96 -13.58 -3.60 -20.93
C HIS A 96 -14.66 -4.52 -20.36
N ILE A 97 -15.05 -4.29 -19.10
CA ILE A 97 -16.03 -5.10 -18.39
C ILE A 97 -17.12 -4.18 -17.86
N VAL A 98 -18.37 -4.44 -18.27
CA VAL A 98 -19.55 -3.71 -17.79
C VAL A 98 -20.11 -4.43 -16.57
N LEU A 99 -20.27 -3.69 -15.47
CA LEU A 99 -20.89 -4.17 -14.23
C LEU A 99 -22.19 -3.39 -14.01
N PRO A 100 -23.36 -3.94 -14.38
CA PRO A 100 -24.63 -3.20 -14.39
C PRO A 100 -25.15 -2.84 -12.98
N GLU A 101 -24.65 -3.48 -11.93
CA GLU A 101 -25.07 -3.28 -10.54
C GLU A 101 -24.38 -2.08 -9.88
N GLY A 102 -24.42 -0.91 -10.52
CA GLY A 102 -23.72 0.30 -10.07
C GLY A 102 -24.20 0.89 -8.74
N SER A 103 -25.29 0.37 -8.18
CA SER A 103 -25.79 0.73 -6.85
C SER A 103 -25.31 -0.22 -5.73
N ASP A 104 -24.68 -1.34 -6.07
CA ASP A 104 -24.16 -2.29 -5.08
C ASP A 104 -22.74 -1.88 -4.63
N GLU A 105 -22.58 -1.59 -3.34
CA GLU A 105 -21.30 -1.16 -2.76
C GLU A 105 -20.16 -2.15 -3.05
N ARG A 106 -20.45 -3.46 -3.04
CA ARG A 106 -19.43 -4.49 -3.29
C ARG A 106 -18.91 -4.42 -4.72
N ILE A 107 -19.80 -4.10 -5.65
CA ILE A 107 -19.47 -3.96 -7.08
C ILE A 107 -18.65 -2.69 -7.30
N LEU A 108 -19.01 -1.58 -6.64
CA LEU A 108 -18.21 -0.35 -6.66
C LEU A 108 -16.81 -0.56 -6.08
N MET A 109 -16.70 -1.23 -4.93
CA MET A 109 -15.42 -1.59 -4.32
C MET A 109 -14.57 -2.47 -5.24
N ALA A 110 -15.16 -3.53 -5.81
CA ALA A 110 -14.46 -4.43 -6.73
C ALA A 110 -13.99 -3.69 -8.00
N THR A 111 -14.83 -2.79 -8.53
CA THR A 111 -14.48 -1.95 -9.68
C THR A 111 -13.25 -1.09 -9.38
N LYS A 112 -13.24 -0.41 -8.22
CA LYS A 112 -12.09 0.36 -7.76
C LYS A 112 -10.84 -0.52 -7.65
N MET A 113 -10.94 -1.70 -7.04
CA MET A 113 -9.80 -2.62 -6.90
C MET A 113 -9.23 -3.06 -8.26
N LEU A 114 -10.08 -3.32 -9.25
CA LEU A 114 -9.65 -3.72 -10.60
C LEU A 114 -8.97 -2.58 -11.37
N ILE A 115 -9.47 -1.35 -11.22
CA ILE A 115 -8.87 -0.14 -11.80
C ILE A 115 -7.52 0.16 -11.13
N ASP A 116 -7.46 0.17 -9.80
CA ASP A 116 -6.23 0.41 -9.04
C ASP A 116 -5.16 -0.66 -9.32
N ALA A 117 -5.57 -1.89 -9.61
CA ALA A 117 -4.68 -2.98 -10.02
C ALA A 117 -4.31 -2.94 -11.51
N GLU A 118 -4.83 -1.99 -12.28
CA GLU A 118 -4.62 -1.83 -13.72
C GLU A 118 -5.01 -3.07 -14.54
N ALA A 119 -6.02 -3.82 -14.11
CA ALA A 119 -6.40 -5.09 -14.72
C ALA A 119 -7.41 -4.96 -15.89
N VAL A 120 -8.12 -3.83 -15.96
CA VAL A 120 -9.21 -3.58 -16.91
C VAL A 120 -9.08 -2.19 -17.53
N THR A 121 -9.85 -1.94 -18.61
CA THR A 121 -9.99 -0.61 -19.26
C THR A 121 -11.35 0.00 -18.98
#